data_AF-A0A838RYY1-F1
#
_entry.id   AF-A0A838RYY1-F1
#
_cell.length_a   1.000
_cell.length_b   1.000
_cell.length_c   1.000
_cell.angle_alpha   90.00
_cell.angle_beta   90.00
_cell.angle_gamma   90.00
#
_symmetry.space_group_name_H-M   'P 1'
#
loop_
_entity.id
_entity.type
_entity.pdbx_description
1 polymer ?
#
loop_
_entity_poly.entity_id
_entity_poly.type
_entity_poly.pdbx_seq_one_letter_code
_entity_poly.pdbx_strand_id
1 'polypeptide(L)' 'MIFFLVAIVFPVLPIVLGRFLRPINYGKNKMRPYECGIDPKTEAHDRFTVRYYIVAMLFLIFDVETIFLLP' A
#
# COMPACT_ATOMS: atom_id res chain seq x y z
N MET A 1 23.04 -11.43 6.85
CA MET A 1 22.35 -12.20 5.79
C MET A 1 21.19 -13.04 6.33
N ILE A 2 21.38 -13.83 7.39
CA ILE A 2 20.29 -14.61 8.03
C ILE A 2 19.10 -13.74 8.45
N PHE A 3 19.36 -12.58 9.08
CA PHE A 3 18.30 -11.63 9.44
C PHE A 3 17.48 -11.13 8.24
N PHE A 4 18.11 -10.88 7.09
CA PHE A 4 17.41 -10.48 5.87
C PHE A 4 16.51 -11.59 5.31
N LEU A 5 16.99 -12.84 5.34
CA LEU A 5 16.18 -13.99 4.94
C LEU A 5 14.95 -14.13 5.84
N VAL A 6 15.13 -14.05 7.16
CA VAL A 6 14.02 -14.14 8.10
C VAL A 6 13.01 -13.01 7.89
N ALA A 7 13.48 -11.77 7.68
CA ALA A 7 12.63 -10.60 7.46
C ALA A 7 11.74 -10.72 6.20
N ILE A 8 12.21 -11.42 5.15
CA ILE A 8 11.42 -11.66 3.93
C ILE A 8 10.50 -12.87 4.10
N VAL A 9 11.03 -13.98 4.63
CA VAL A 9 10.26 -15.24 4.74
C VAL A 9 9.10 -15.09 5.71
N PHE A 10 9.30 -14.39 6.82
CA PHE A 10 8.28 -14.25 7.87
C PHE A 10 6.95 -13.64 7.38
N PRO A 11 6.90 -12.52 6.63
CA PRO A 11 5.65 -12.00 6.07
C PRO A 11 5.15 -12.77 4.84
N VAL A 12 6.05 -13.28 3.99
CA VAL A 12 5.65 -13.93 2.73
C VAL A 12 5.00 -15.29 2.99
N LEU A 13 5.56 -16.09 3.90
CA LEU A 13 5.09 -17.44 4.21
C LEU A 13 3.59 -17.51 4.59
N PRO A 14 3.08 -16.73 5.56
CA PRO A 14 1.66 -16.77 5.93
C PRO A 14 0.73 -16.27 4.82
N ILE A 15 1.17 -15.32 3.98
CA ILE A 15 0.38 -14.84 2.84
C ILE A 15 0.19 -15.97 1.80
N VAL A 16 1.28 -16.68 1.48
CA VAL A 16 1.26 -17.79 0.52
C VAL A 16 0.46 -18.97 1.07
N LEU A 17 0.69 -19.36 2.33
CA LEU A 17 -0.08 -20.42 2.98
C LEU A 17 -1.56 -20.06 3.07
N GLY A 18 -1.89 -18.83 3.47
CA GLY A 18 -3.27 -18.34 3.55
C GLY A 18 -3.96 -18.33 2.18
N ARG A 19 -3.23 -18.07 1.09
CA ARG A 19 -3.78 -18.15 -0.27
C ARG A 19 -4.12 -19.59 -0.68
N PHE A 20 -3.31 -20.56 -0.27
CA PHE A 20 -3.47 -21.97 -0.67
C PHE A 20 -4.47 -22.73 0.23
N LEU A 21 -4.48 -22.45 1.53
CA LEU A 21 -5.34 -23.13 2.50
C LEU A 21 -6.78 -22.58 2.51
N ARG A 22 -7.00 -21.34 2.09
CA ARG A 22 -8.31 -20.70 2.16
C ARG A 22 -9.25 -21.20 1.05
N PRO A 23 -10.54 -21.47 1.33
CA PRO A 23 -11.53 -21.73 0.30
C PRO A 23 -11.67 -20.55 -0.66
N ILE A 24 -11.60 -20.84 -1.95
CA ILE A 24 -11.63 -19.84 -3.01
C ILE A 24 -13.07 -19.64 -3.47
N ASN A 25 -13.67 -18.51 -3.10
CA ASN A 25 -14.97 -18.06 -3.60
C ASN A 25 -14.83 -16.62 -4.12
N TYR A 26 -14.92 -16.44 -5.44
CA TYR A 26 -14.89 -15.13 -6.12
C TYR A 26 -16.30 -14.74 -6.58
N GLY A 27 -17.08 -14.13 -5.69
CA GLY A 27 -18.38 -13.54 -6.04
C GLY A 27 -18.20 -12.08 -6.50
N LYS A 28 -19.06 -11.61 -7.41
CA LYS A 28 -19.07 -10.19 -7.87
C LYS A 28 -19.11 -9.21 -6.69
N ASN A 29 -19.95 -9.47 -5.69
CA ASN A 29 -20.09 -8.63 -4.49
C ASN A 29 -18.86 -8.67 -3.56
N LYS A 30 -18.02 -9.69 -3.66
CA LYS A 30 -16.77 -9.80 -2.88
C LYS A 30 -15.62 -9.06 -3.56
N MET A 31 -15.69 -8.93 -4.89
CA MET A 31 -14.68 -8.29 -5.72
C MET A 31 -14.97 -6.81 -5.97
N ARG A 32 -16.13 -6.29 -5.55
CA ARG A 32 -16.47 -4.87 -5.68
C ARG A 32 -15.80 -4.03 -4.57
N PRO A 33 -15.42 -2.78 -4.84
CA PRO A 33 -14.98 -1.84 -3.81
C PRO A 33 -16.04 -1.67 -2.71
N TYR A 34 -15.58 -1.50 -1.47
CA TYR A 34 -16.48 -1.27 -0.34
C TYR A 34 -16.74 0.23 -0.14
N GLU A 35 -17.98 0.67 -0.35
CA GLU A 35 -18.45 2.03 -0.01
C GLU A 35 -19.70 1.97 0.89
N CYS A 36 -19.60 1.33 2.05
CA CYS A 36 -20.69 1.26 3.05
C CYS A 36 -22.02 0.69 2.50
N GLY A 37 -21.96 -0.18 1.50
CA GLY A 37 -23.13 -0.80 0.86
C GLY A 37 -23.66 -0.05 -0.37
N ILE A 38 -23.10 1.11 -0.70
CA ILE A 38 -23.42 1.90 -1.88
C ILE A 38 -22.48 1.50 -3.02
N ASP A 39 -22.93 1.62 -4.27
CA ASP A 39 -22.07 1.44 -5.43
C ASP A 39 -21.19 2.69 -5.65
N PRO A 40 -19.90 2.50 -5.96
CA PRO A 40 -18.96 3.61 -6.10
C PRO A 40 -19.40 4.58 -7.18
N LYS A 41 -19.53 5.85 -6.81
CA LYS A 41 -19.85 6.93 -7.75
C LYS A 41 -18.63 7.38 -8.55
N THR A 42 -17.45 7.17 -7.98
CA THR A 42 -16.17 7.67 -8.47
C THR A 42 -15.12 6.58 -8.30
N GLU A 43 -14.08 6.61 -9.13
CA GLU A 43 -12.91 5.75 -8.99
C GLU A 43 -12.10 6.06 -7.71
N ALA A 44 -11.37 5.07 -7.19
CA ALA A 44 -10.53 5.25 -5.99
C ALA A 44 -9.37 6.25 -6.19
N HIS A 45 -9.01 6.56 -7.45
CA HIS A 45 -7.91 7.44 -7.83
C HIS A 45 -8.39 8.75 -8.47
N ASP A 46 -9.42 9.37 -7.90
CA ASP A 46 -9.86 10.69 -8.34
C ASP A 46 -8.95 11.82 -7.85
N ARG A 47 -9.27 13.05 -8.25
CA ARG A 47 -8.53 14.26 -7.94
C ARG A 47 -8.53 14.54 -6.44
N PHE A 48 -7.40 14.25 -5.80
CA PHE A 48 -7.11 14.75 -4.47
C PHE A 48 -6.64 16.20 -4.50
N THR A 49 -6.74 16.89 -3.36
CA THR A 49 -6.26 18.27 -3.27
C THR A 49 -4.76 18.35 -3.54
N VAL A 50 -4.32 19.40 -4.24
CA VAL A 50 -2.90 19.60 -4.61
C VAL A 50 -1.98 19.66 -3.37
N ARG A 51 -2.54 19.97 -2.19
CA ARG A 51 -1.82 20.07 -0.91
C ARG A 51 -1.00 18.83 -0.59
N TYR A 52 -1.49 17.63 -0.90
CA TYR A 52 -0.75 16.38 -0.66
C TYR A 52 0.55 16.29 -1.49
N TYR A 53 0.50 16.76 -2.74
CA TYR A 53 1.69 16.80 -3.61
C TYR A 53 2.71 17.82 -3.13
N ILE A 54 2.26 18.97 -2.61
CA ILE A 54 3.16 19.99 -2.05
C ILE A 54 3.91 19.41 -0.84
N VAL A 55 3.23 18.70 0.05
CA VAL A 55 3.86 18.05 1.21
C VAL A 55 4.89 17.00 0.75
N ALA A 56 4.56 16.16 -0.24
CA ALA A 56 5.49 15.16 -0.77
C ALA A 56 6.72 15.81 -1.43
N MET A 57 6.53 16.90 -2.18
CA MET A 57 7.64 17.62 -2.82
C MET A 57 8.53 18.35 -1.80
N LEU A 58 7.94 18.93 -0.75
CA LEU A 58 8.69 19.50 0.37
C LEU A 58 9.50 18.42 1.10
N PHE A 59 8.91 17.24 1.37
CA PHE A 59 9.63 16.12 1.97
C PHE A 59 10.85 15.71 1.13
N LEU A 60 10.68 15.60 -0.20
CA LEU A 60 11.78 15.27 -1.12
C LEU A 60 12.89 16.31 -1.05
N ILE A 61 12.56 17.60 -1.10
CA ILE A 61 13.54 18.68 -1.01
C ILE A 61 14.29 18.60 0.32
N PHE A 62 13.58 18.46 1.45
CA PHE A 62 14.22 18.35 2.76
C PHE A 62 15.10 17.10 2.89
N ASP A 63 14.68 15.95 2.36
CA ASP A 63 15.48 14.72 2.37
C ASP A 63 16.78 14.86 1.56
N VAL A 64 16.72 15.60 0.44
CA VAL A 64 17.93 15.97 -0.31
C VAL A 64 18.80 16.94 0.47
N GLU A 65 18.21 17.90 1.20
CA GLU A 65 18.98 18.84 2.03
C GLU A 65 19.66 18.15 3.23
N THR A 66 19.01 17.16 3.86
CA THR A 66 19.60 16.45 4.99
C THR A 66 20.85 15.67 4.61
N ILE A 67 20.94 15.14 3.38
CA ILE A 67 22.16 14.48 2.88
C ILE A 67 23.36 15.42 2.85
N PHE A 68 23.12 16.73 2.68
CA PHE A 68 24.17 17.75 2.72
C PHE A 68 24.50 18.20 4.15
N LEU A 69 23.55 18.10 5.08
CA LEU A 69 23.73 18.47 6.48
C LEU A 69 24.46 17.39 7.30
N LEU A 70 24.31 16.11 6.91
CA LEU A 70 24.90 14.96 7.58
C LEU A 70 25.81 14.20 6.59
N PRO A 71 27.10 14.55 6.48
CA PRO A 71 28.05 13.81 5.63
C PRO A 71 28.33 12.40 6.15
#